data_AF-A0A921ZV69-F1
#
_entry.id   AF-A0A921ZV69-F1
#
_cell.length_a   1.000
_cell.length_b   1.000
_cell.length_c   1.000
_cell.angle_alpha   90.00
_cell.angle_beta   90.00
_cell.angle_gamma   90.00
#
_symmetry.space_group_name_H-M   'P 1'
#
loop_
_entity.id
_entity.type
_entity.pdbx_description
1 polymer ?
#
loop_
_entity_poly.entity_id
_entity_poly.type
_entity_poly.pdbx_seq_one_letter_code
_entity_poly.pdbx_strand_id
1 'polypeptide(L)'
;MFVSGLLYYIYMGMLAVFCTNAINILAGINGLEVGQSVIIALSIIIFDIIELRGDQYKAHAFSLQIMIPYLATTLALMKHNWYPSKVFVGDTFCYVSGMTFAVVGILSHFSKTVLLFFLPQIINFIYSVPQLFHFVPCPRHRLPKYSGETDLLEASRTIIIKKDMNSLTKIIVHVCTLLRVIDKKEDNESIVINNMTLINLFLIKFGPMSELSLTIRLLIFQIICSGIAFIIRYPLASYFYDG
;
A
#
# COMPACT_ATOMS: atom_id res chain seq x y z
N MET A 1 31.40 12.89 6.92
CA MET A 1 30.27 13.76 7.35
C MET A 1 29.39 14.22 6.17
N PHE A 2 29.94 14.66 5.03
CA PHE A 2 29.15 15.09 3.86
C PHE A 2 28.32 14.00 3.15
N VAL A 3 28.86 12.78 3.02
CA VAL A 3 28.18 11.67 2.31
C VAL A 3 26.88 11.25 2.99
N SER A 4 26.86 11.21 4.33
CA SER A 4 25.66 10.87 5.12
C SER A 4 24.55 11.90 4.97
N GLY A 5 24.91 13.19 4.82
CA GLY A 5 23.94 14.27 4.57
C GLY A 5 23.27 14.13 3.20
N LEU A 6 24.05 13.92 2.13
CA LEU A 6 23.51 13.74 0.78
C LEU A 6 22.60 12.52 0.69
N LEU A 7 23.02 11.38 1.26
CA LEU A 7 22.21 10.16 1.28
C LEU A 7 20.87 10.37 2.03
N TYR A 8 20.86 11.19 3.08
CA TYR A 8 19.63 11.54 3.78
C TYR A 8 18.68 12.37 2.92
N TYR A 9 19.19 13.34 2.14
CA TYR A 9 18.36 14.08 1.18
C TYR A 9 17.81 13.19 0.06
N ILE A 10 18.62 12.27 -0.45
CA ILE A 10 18.17 11.27 -1.43
C ILE A 10 17.06 10.40 -0.83
N TYR A 11 17.24 9.94 0.42
CA TYR A 11 16.22 9.18 1.14
C TYR A 11 14.91 9.97 1.27
N MET A 12 14.95 11.25 1.65
CA MET A 12 13.75 12.09 1.75
C MET A 12 13.03 12.25 0.40
N GLY A 13 13.79 12.46 -0.69
CA GLY A 13 13.24 12.51 -2.04
C GLY A 13 12.59 11.18 -2.45
N MET A 14 13.27 10.06 -2.21
CA MET A 14 12.76 8.73 -2.52
C MET A 14 11.55 8.35 -1.66
N LEU A 15 11.49 8.80 -0.41
CA LEU A 15 10.32 8.62 0.45
C LEU A 15 9.09 9.31 -0.13
N ALA A 16 9.23 10.55 -0.59
CA ALA A 16 8.13 11.28 -1.24
C ALA A 16 7.67 10.57 -2.53
N VAL A 17 8.61 10.15 -3.39
CA VAL A 17 8.31 9.37 -4.61
C VAL A 17 7.64 8.04 -4.25
N PHE A 18 8.09 7.36 -3.19
CA PHE A 18 7.52 6.11 -2.75
C PHE A 18 6.08 6.31 -2.27
N CYS A 19 5.82 7.22 -1.32
CA CYS A 19 4.49 7.39 -0.74
C CYS A 19 3.42 7.74 -1.79
N THR A 20 3.75 8.58 -2.78
CA THR A 20 2.82 8.96 -3.86
C THR A 20 2.50 7.78 -4.79
N ASN A 21 3.51 7.02 -5.19
CA ASN A 21 3.32 5.88 -6.09
C ASN A 21 2.73 4.66 -5.37
N ALA A 22 3.06 4.44 -4.10
CA ALA A 22 2.68 3.24 -3.38
C ALA A 22 1.16 3.16 -3.13
N ILE A 23 0.52 4.30 -2.86
CA ILE A 23 -0.96 4.41 -2.85
C ILE A 23 -1.49 4.19 -4.26
N ASN A 24 -0.88 4.82 -5.26
CA ASN A 24 -1.36 4.76 -6.64
C ASN A 24 -1.34 3.36 -7.27
N ILE A 25 -0.38 2.52 -6.89
CA ILE A 25 -0.31 1.12 -7.38
C ILE A 25 -1.17 0.15 -6.56
N LEU A 26 -1.68 0.57 -5.40
CA LEU A 26 -2.64 -0.17 -4.57
C LEU A 26 -4.02 0.46 -4.70
N ALA A 27 -4.56 0.43 -5.92
CA ALA A 27 -5.71 1.22 -6.35
C ALA A 27 -6.61 0.47 -7.33
N GLY A 28 -7.75 1.10 -7.64
CA GLY A 28 -8.67 0.72 -8.72
C GLY A 28 -9.79 -0.23 -8.35
N ILE A 29 -10.18 -0.25 -7.08
CA ILE A 29 -11.51 -0.68 -6.63
C ILE A 29 -12.12 0.43 -5.75
N ASN A 30 -13.43 0.58 -5.81
CA ASN A 30 -14.19 1.65 -5.20
C ASN A 30 -13.90 1.79 -3.69
N GLY A 31 -13.47 2.99 -3.28
CA GLY A 31 -13.18 3.34 -1.90
C GLY A 31 -11.80 2.95 -1.38
N LEU A 32 -10.96 2.26 -2.15
CA LEU A 32 -9.68 1.73 -1.64
C LEU A 32 -8.61 2.80 -1.44
N GLU A 33 -8.41 3.69 -2.41
CA GLU A 33 -7.41 4.77 -2.37
C GLU A 33 -7.72 5.73 -1.23
N VAL A 34 -8.98 6.13 -1.11
CA VAL A 34 -9.43 7.04 -0.06
C VAL A 34 -9.45 6.34 1.29
N GLY A 35 -9.98 5.13 1.36
CA GLY A 35 -10.10 4.38 2.61
C GLY A 35 -8.74 4.07 3.25
N GLN A 36 -7.75 3.62 2.48
CA GLN A 36 -6.42 3.33 3.03
C GLN A 36 -5.75 4.61 3.55
N SER A 37 -5.91 5.72 2.83
CA SER A 37 -5.41 7.04 3.22
C SER A 37 -6.07 7.57 4.49
N VAL A 38 -7.38 7.37 4.66
CA VAL A 38 -8.10 7.69 5.91
C VAL A 38 -7.51 6.93 7.10
N ILE A 39 -7.25 5.62 6.95
CA ILE A 39 -6.70 4.80 8.04
C ILE A 39 -5.27 5.24 8.38
N ILE A 40 -4.44 5.50 7.38
CA ILE A 40 -3.07 6.02 7.59
C ILE A 40 -3.13 7.37 8.29
N ALA A 41 -4.01 8.28 7.85
CA ALA A 41 -4.17 9.59 8.47
C ALA A 41 -4.62 9.52 9.93
N LEU A 42 -5.62 8.68 10.22
CA LEU A 42 -6.06 8.41 11.60
C LEU A 42 -4.92 7.82 12.44
N SER A 43 -4.13 6.90 11.88
CA SER A 43 -2.98 6.31 12.58
C SER A 43 -1.94 7.38 12.93
N ILE A 44 -1.62 8.28 11.99
CA ILE A 44 -0.70 9.40 12.25
C ILE A 44 -1.28 10.37 13.29
N ILE A 45 -2.56 10.73 13.21
CA ILE A 45 -3.21 11.62 14.19
C ILE A 45 -3.19 11.01 15.59
N ILE A 46 -3.53 9.72 15.73
CA ILE A 46 -3.47 9.02 17.02
C ILE A 46 -2.03 9.01 17.55
N PHE A 47 -1.05 8.71 16.68
CA PHE A 47 0.36 8.74 17.04
C PHE A 47 0.79 10.13 17.53
N ASP A 48 0.46 11.19 16.80
CA ASP A 48 0.80 12.55 17.17
C ASP A 48 0.16 12.95 18.50
N ILE A 49 -1.11 12.63 18.74
CA ILE A 49 -1.80 12.92 20.02
C ILE A 49 -1.09 12.24 21.20
N ILE A 50 -0.60 11.02 21.04
CA ILE A 50 0.14 10.31 22.09
C ILE A 50 1.48 11.02 22.35
N GLU A 51 2.21 11.37 21.29
CA GLU A 51 3.54 11.98 21.36
C GLU A 51 3.52 13.49 21.72
N LEU A 52 2.34 14.14 21.76
CA LEU A 52 2.19 15.52 22.27
C LEU A 52 2.64 15.68 23.72
N ARG A 53 2.71 14.60 24.49
CA ARG A 53 3.21 14.61 25.88
C ARG A 53 4.73 14.43 25.97
N GLY A 54 5.39 14.12 24.85
CA GLY A 54 6.83 13.88 24.78
C GLY A 54 7.64 15.13 24.41
N ASP A 55 8.97 14.94 24.33
CA ASP A 55 9.93 16.02 24.09
C ASP A 55 9.75 16.72 22.74
N GLN A 56 9.18 16.01 21.75
CA GLN A 56 9.02 16.48 20.37
C GLN A 56 7.62 17.04 20.08
N TYR A 57 6.88 17.51 21.10
CA TYR A 57 5.50 17.95 20.95
C TYR A 57 5.27 18.99 19.83
N LYS A 58 6.25 19.88 19.55
CA LYS A 58 6.14 20.89 18.48
C LYS A 58 6.05 20.26 17.09
N ALA A 59 6.80 19.18 16.86
CA ALA A 59 6.79 18.45 15.60
C ALA A 59 5.44 17.75 15.39
N HIS A 60 4.92 17.10 16.44
CA HIS A 60 3.61 16.45 16.40
C HIS A 60 2.45 17.44 16.29
N ALA A 61 2.55 18.61 16.92
CA ALA A 61 1.58 19.69 16.76
C ALA A 61 1.55 20.22 15.32
N PHE A 62 2.71 20.39 14.68
CA PHE A 62 2.79 20.74 13.25
C PHE A 62 2.13 19.68 12.37
N SER A 63 2.42 18.40 12.59
CA SER A 63 1.78 17.31 11.86
C SER A 63 0.25 17.36 12.00
N LEU A 64 -0.27 17.51 13.22
CA LEU A 64 -1.73 17.60 13.45
C LEU A 64 -2.40 18.75 12.69
N GLN A 65 -1.75 19.90 12.57
CA GLN A 65 -2.27 21.03 11.81
C GLN A 65 -2.50 20.70 10.33
N ILE A 66 -1.70 19.79 9.75
CA ILE A 66 -1.84 19.33 8.37
C ILE A 66 -2.81 18.15 8.29
N MET A 67 -2.68 17.19 9.21
CA MET A 67 -3.40 15.92 9.17
C MET A 67 -4.89 16.06 9.44
N ILE A 68 -5.31 16.98 10.32
CA ILE A 68 -6.73 17.18 10.63
C ILE A 68 -7.52 17.71 9.42
N PRO A 69 -7.10 18.81 8.74
CA PRO A 69 -7.75 19.25 7.50
C PRO A 69 -7.69 18.20 6.38
N TYR A 70 -6.56 17.51 6.23
CA TYR A 70 -6.42 16.41 5.28
C TYR A 70 -7.45 15.31 5.53
N LEU A 71 -7.61 14.85 6.77
CA LEU A 71 -8.59 13.84 7.12
C LEU A 71 -10.03 14.32 6.84
N ALA A 72 -10.37 15.55 7.22
CA ALA A 72 -11.70 16.11 7.01
C ALA A 72 -12.10 16.16 5.52
N THR A 73 -11.20 16.65 4.67
CA THR A 73 -11.40 16.71 3.21
C THR A 73 -11.43 15.32 2.58
N THR A 74 -10.59 14.40 3.06
CA THR A 74 -10.56 13.01 2.58
C THR A 74 -11.82 12.25 2.96
N LEU A 75 -12.38 12.47 4.16
CA LEU A 75 -13.66 11.89 4.57
C LEU A 75 -14.83 12.41 3.73
N ALA A 76 -14.81 13.69 3.36
CA ALA A 76 -15.81 14.26 2.44
C ALA A 76 -15.73 13.58 1.05
N LEU A 77 -14.51 13.38 0.53
CA LEU A 77 -14.29 12.64 -0.72
C LEU A 77 -14.74 11.18 -0.60
N MET A 78 -14.44 10.53 0.52
CA MET A 78 -14.80 9.13 0.79
C MET A 78 -16.31 8.92 0.67
N LYS A 79 -17.13 9.86 1.15
CA LYS A 79 -18.59 9.78 1.02
C LYS A 79 -19.07 9.62 -0.44
N HIS A 80 -18.35 10.20 -1.39
CA HIS A 80 -18.69 10.15 -2.82
C HIS A 80 -17.95 9.03 -3.57
N ASN A 81 -16.76 8.65 -3.10
CA ASN A 81 -15.93 7.61 -3.71
C ASN A 81 -16.23 6.20 -3.16
N TRP A 82 -16.87 6.08 -2.00
CA TRP A 82 -17.25 4.79 -1.43
C TRP A 82 -18.20 4.03 -2.35
N TYR A 83 -18.13 2.69 -2.30
CA TYR A 83 -18.96 1.83 -3.14
C TYR A 83 -20.47 2.05 -2.90
N PRO A 84 -21.30 2.16 -3.95
CA PRO A 84 -20.93 2.30 -5.36
C PRO A 84 -20.42 3.73 -5.65
N SER A 85 -19.22 3.83 -6.24
CA SER A 85 -18.54 5.12 -6.39
C SER A 85 -19.25 6.05 -7.38
N LYS A 86 -19.39 7.32 -6.99
CA LYS A 86 -19.93 8.39 -7.84
C LYS A 86 -18.83 9.23 -8.48
N VAL A 87 -17.63 9.22 -7.89
CA VAL A 87 -16.47 10.00 -8.36
C VAL A 87 -15.19 9.19 -8.19
N PHE A 88 -14.32 9.20 -9.19
CA PHE A 88 -12.97 8.63 -9.08
C PHE A 88 -11.98 9.70 -8.66
N VAL A 89 -11.01 9.30 -7.83
CA VAL A 89 -10.05 10.23 -7.23
C VAL A 89 -8.85 10.52 -8.13
N GLY A 90 -8.49 9.54 -8.97
CA GLY A 90 -7.38 9.61 -9.91
C GLY A 90 -6.01 9.80 -9.27
N ASP A 91 -5.00 9.95 -10.12
CA ASP A 91 -3.60 10.15 -9.69
C ASP A 91 -3.44 11.40 -8.81
N THR A 92 -4.26 12.43 -9.04
CA THR A 92 -4.25 13.68 -8.27
C THR A 92 -4.37 13.42 -6.77
N PHE A 93 -5.34 12.60 -6.36
CA PHE A 93 -5.51 12.28 -4.94
C PHE A 93 -4.39 11.41 -4.40
N CYS A 94 -3.93 10.40 -5.16
CA CYS A 94 -2.83 9.53 -4.74
C CYS A 94 -1.54 10.33 -4.50
N TYR A 95 -1.23 11.27 -5.39
CA TYR A 95 -0.06 12.15 -5.26
C TYR A 95 -0.20 13.14 -4.12
N VAL A 96 -1.37 13.79 -3.97
CA VAL A 96 -1.62 14.68 -2.82
C VAL A 96 -1.48 13.91 -1.51
N SER A 97 -2.12 12.75 -1.39
CA SER A 97 -2.10 11.94 -0.17
C SER A 97 -0.69 11.47 0.18
N GLY A 98 0.01 10.86 -0.78
CA GLY A 98 1.38 10.39 -0.55
C GLY A 98 2.34 11.52 -0.18
N MET A 99 2.21 12.69 -0.83
CA MET A 99 3.04 13.84 -0.52
C MET A 99 2.71 14.42 0.86
N THR A 100 1.44 14.52 1.25
CA THR A 100 1.03 14.95 2.59
C THR A 100 1.67 14.06 3.66
N PHE A 101 1.59 12.74 3.52
CA PHE A 101 2.19 11.79 4.47
C PHE A 101 3.72 11.90 4.51
N ALA A 102 4.38 12.07 3.35
CA ALA A 102 5.82 12.26 3.30
C ALA A 102 6.24 13.58 3.98
N VAL A 103 5.53 14.68 3.73
CA VAL A 103 5.81 15.99 4.34
C VAL A 103 5.72 15.93 5.86
N VAL A 104 4.62 15.41 6.42
CA VAL A 104 4.49 15.32 7.88
C VAL A 104 5.53 14.39 8.48
N GLY A 105 5.84 13.26 7.83
CA GLY A 105 6.84 12.31 8.30
C GLY A 105 8.27 12.87 8.27
N ILE A 106 8.62 13.63 7.22
CA ILE A 106 9.95 14.23 7.06
C ILE A 106 10.14 15.40 8.02
N LEU A 107 9.23 16.39 7.98
CA LEU A 107 9.39 17.64 8.74
C LEU A 107 9.20 17.44 10.25
N SER A 108 8.46 16.41 10.64
CA SER A 108 8.24 16.07 12.04
C SER A 108 9.14 14.94 12.55
N HIS A 109 10.11 14.51 11.74
CA HIS A 109 11.14 13.53 12.10
C HIS A 109 10.66 12.13 12.51
N PHE A 110 9.50 11.68 12.02
CA PHE A 110 8.96 10.34 12.27
C PHE A 110 8.68 9.53 11.00
N SER A 111 9.43 9.77 9.92
CA SER A 111 9.29 9.08 8.63
C SER A 111 9.31 7.54 8.73
N LYS A 112 10.08 6.99 9.68
CA LYS A 112 10.10 5.54 9.97
C LYS A 112 8.74 5.04 10.46
N THR A 113 8.07 5.79 11.33
CA THR A 113 6.72 5.48 11.81
C THR A 113 5.70 5.57 10.68
N VAL A 114 5.80 6.59 9.81
CA VAL A 114 4.95 6.69 8.61
C VAL A 114 5.13 5.46 7.72
N LEU A 115 6.36 5.00 7.48
CA LEU A 115 6.62 3.79 6.71
C LEU A 115 6.02 2.53 7.35
N LEU A 116 5.97 2.44 8.69
CA LEU A 116 5.27 1.33 9.36
C LEU A 116 3.76 1.37 9.11
N PHE A 117 3.14 2.55 9.07
CA PHE A 117 1.73 2.68 8.66
C PHE A 117 1.50 2.37 7.17
N PHE A 118 2.53 2.50 6.34
CA PHE A 118 2.51 2.14 4.92
C PHE A 118 2.78 0.65 4.65
N LEU A 119 2.74 -0.22 5.66
CA LEU A 119 3.12 -1.63 5.52
C LEU A 119 2.35 -2.37 4.41
N PRO A 120 1.02 -2.23 4.24
CA PRO A 120 0.31 -2.84 3.12
C PRO A 120 0.78 -2.34 1.75
N GLN A 121 1.05 -1.03 1.62
CA GLN A 121 1.55 -0.41 0.40
C GLN A 121 2.96 -0.92 0.07
N ILE A 122 3.84 -1.06 1.08
CA ILE A 122 5.16 -1.66 0.95
C ILE A 122 5.05 -3.12 0.49
N ILE A 123 4.17 -3.91 1.11
CA ILE A 123 3.93 -5.32 0.71
C ILE A 123 3.45 -5.39 -0.75
N ASN A 124 2.48 -4.56 -1.13
CA ASN A 124 1.98 -4.51 -2.51
C ASN A 124 3.07 -4.08 -3.50
N PHE A 125 3.88 -3.09 -3.14
CA PHE A 125 5.00 -2.63 -3.96
C PHE A 125 6.00 -3.75 -4.20
N ILE A 126 6.51 -4.38 -3.13
CA ILE A 126 7.49 -5.49 -3.22
C ILE A 126 6.92 -6.65 -4.03
N TYR A 127 5.66 -7.03 -3.79
CA TYR A 127 5.01 -8.08 -4.56
C TYR A 127 4.84 -7.70 -6.04
N SER A 128 4.62 -6.42 -6.34
CA SER A 128 4.50 -5.90 -7.70
C SER A 128 5.83 -5.73 -8.43
N VAL A 129 6.98 -5.68 -7.74
CA VAL A 129 8.31 -5.39 -8.31
C VAL A 129 8.60 -6.22 -9.57
N PRO A 130 8.39 -7.55 -9.60
CA PRO A 130 8.68 -8.31 -10.81
C PRO A 130 7.95 -7.84 -12.06
N GLN A 131 6.71 -7.35 -11.91
CA GLN A 131 5.94 -6.78 -13.01
C GLN A 131 6.33 -5.32 -13.29
N LEU A 132 6.54 -4.50 -12.25
CA LEU A 132 6.90 -3.09 -12.42
C LEU A 132 8.25 -2.89 -13.14
N PHE A 133 9.21 -3.79 -12.92
CA PHE A 133 10.50 -3.79 -13.60
C PHE A 133 10.53 -4.67 -14.86
N HIS A 134 9.36 -5.15 -15.30
CA HIS A 134 9.21 -5.97 -16.51
C HIS A 134 10.03 -7.27 -16.54
N PHE A 135 10.45 -7.80 -15.38
CA PHE A 135 11.00 -9.16 -15.27
C PHE A 135 9.91 -10.22 -15.53
N VAL A 136 8.65 -9.88 -15.26
CA VAL A 136 7.44 -10.62 -15.59
C VAL A 136 6.57 -9.69 -16.46
N PRO A 137 5.89 -10.20 -17.51
CA PRO A 137 4.97 -9.42 -18.32
C PRO A 137 3.94 -8.66 -17.46
N CYS A 138 3.95 -7.34 -17.62
CA CYS A 138 3.12 -6.41 -16.87
C CYS A 138 2.04 -5.85 -17.81
N PRO A 139 0.77 -6.27 -17.66
CA PRO A 139 -0.31 -5.69 -18.45
C PRO A 139 -0.54 -4.23 -18.01
N ARG A 140 -1.10 -3.43 -18.92
CA ARG A 140 -1.41 -2.02 -18.65
C ARG A 140 -2.34 -1.83 -17.44
N HIS A 141 -3.29 -2.74 -17.25
CA HIS A 141 -4.19 -2.77 -16.10
C HIS A 141 -4.03 -4.10 -15.35
N ARG A 142 -3.80 -4.00 -14.03
CA ARG A 142 -3.64 -5.13 -13.11
C ARG A 142 -4.82 -5.29 -12.14
N LEU A 143 -5.90 -4.58 -12.41
CA LEU A 143 -7.15 -4.59 -11.66
C LEU A 143 -7.81 -5.98 -11.73
N PRO A 144 -8.60 -6.38 -10.73
CA PRO A 144 -9.40 -7.60 -10.82
C PRO A 144 -10.41 -7.52 -11.97
N LYS A 145 -10.86 -8.67 -12.46
CA LYS A 145 -11.87 -8.75 -13.52
C LYS A 145 -13.25 -8.94 -12.89
N TYR A 146 -14.23 -8.20 -13.37
CA TYR A 146 -15.62 -8.39 -12.99
C TYR A 146 -16.25 -9.50 -13.83
N SER A 147 -16.93 -10.45 -13.18
CA SER A 147 -17.71 -11.50 -13.84
C SER A 147 -19.20 -11.18 -13.75
N GLY A 148 -19.82 -10.88 -14.90
CA GLY A 148 -21.25 -10.55 -14.96
C GLY A 148 -22.18 -11.73 -14.64
N GLU A 149 -21.68 -12.97 -14.72
CA GLU A 149 -22.46 -14.17 -14.39
C GLU A 149 -22.60 -14.35 -12.88
N THR A 150 -21.54 -14.06 -12.12
CA THR A 150 -21.51 -14.26 -10.67
C THR A 150 -21.71 -12.98 -9.88
N ASP A 151 -21.63 -11.81 -10.52
CA ASP A 151 -21.62 -10.48 -9.87
C ASP A 151 -20.46 -10.32 -8.87
N LEU A 152 -19.31 -10.96 -9.16
CA LEU A 152 -18.12 -10.96 -8.30
C LEU A 152 -16.87 -10.50 -9.05
N LEU A 153 -15.87 -10.07 -8.28
CA LEU A 153 -14.51 -9.83 -8.75
C LEU A 153 -13.68 -11.11 -8.69
N GLU A 154 -12.97 -11.40 -9.78
CA GLU A 154 -12.02 -12.48 -9.92
C GLU A 154 -10.60 -11.94 -10.14
N ALA A 155 -9.59 -12.71 -9.69
CA ALA A 155 -8.21 -12.32 -9.87
C ALA A 155 -7.86 -12.24 -11.37
N SER A 156 -7.34 -11.10 -11.80
CA SER A 156 -6.82 -10.95 -13.16
C SER A 156 -5.50 -11.70 -13.30
N ARG A 157 -5.20 -12.13 -14.53
CA ARG A 157 -4.07 -13.00 -14.85
C ARG A 157 -3.23 -12.41 -15.98
N THR A 158 -1.94 -12.74 -15.97
CA THR A 158 -0.98 -12.43 -17.04
C THR A 158 -0.40 -13.73 -17.61
N ILE A 159 -0.03 -13.70 -18.88
CA ILE A 159 0.46 -14.85 -19.63
C ILE A 159 1.95 -14.66 -19.87
N ILE A 160 2.73 -15.70 -19.59
CA ILE A 160 4.17 -15.76 -19.81
C ILE A 160 4.43 -16.81 -20.87
N ILE A 161 4.97 -16.41 -22.02
CA ILE A 161 5.36 -17.34 -23.07
C ILE A 161 6.66 -18.02 -22.64
N LYS A 162 6.70 -19.36 -22.61
CA LYS A 162 7.87 -20.11 -22.11
C LYS A 162 9.15 -19.80 -22.90
N LYS A 163 9.00 -19.48 -24.18
CA LYS A 163 10.10 -19.10 -25.09
C LYS A 163 10.80 -17.81 -24.66
N ASP A 164 10.06 -16.88 -24.05
CA ASP A 164 10.57 -15.54 -23.70
C ASP A 164 11.07 -15.48 -22.23
N MET A 165 11.05 -16.61 -21.51
CA MET A 165 11.45 -16.66 -20.12
C MET A 165 12.96 -16.65 -19.95
N ASN A 166 13.48 -15.56 -19.41
CA ASN A 166 14.85 -15.53 -18.89
C ASN A 166 14.98 -16.33 -17.57
N SER A 167 16.21 -16.63 -17.16
CA SER A 167 16.48 -17.41 -15.94
C SER A 167 15.96 -16.72 -14.67
N LEU A 168 15.99 -15.38 -14.62
CA LEU A 168 15.48 -14.60 -13.50
C LEU A 168 13.96 -14.77 -13.34
N THR A 169 13.18 -14.65 -14.41
CA THR A 169 11.73 -14.88 -14.44
C THR A 169 11.40 -16.27 -13.92
N LYS A 170 12.15 -17.30 -14.33
CA LYS A 170 11.96 -18.68 -13.85
C LYS A 170 12.15 -18.80 -12.35
N ILE A 171 13.21 -18.20 -11.80
CA ILE A 171 13.49 -18.17 -10.35
C ILE A 171 12.37 -17.43 -9.61
N ILE A 172 11.98 -16.24 -10.08
CA ILE A 172 10.91 -15.44 -9.47
C ILE A 172 9.61 -16.24 -9.42
N VAL A 173 9.18 -16.81 -10.55
CA VAL A 173 7.93 -17.61 -10.64
C VAL A 173 8.03 -18.83 -9.73
N HIS A 174 9.16 -19.54 -9.71
CA HIS A 174 9.35 -20.70 -8.85
C HIS A 174 9.24 -20.36 -7.37
N VAL A 175 9.98 -19.34 -6.91
CA VAL A 175 9.95 -18.88 -5.51
C VAL A 175 8.54 -18.41 -5.13
N CYS A 176 7.89 -17.61 -5.97
CA CYS A 176 6.53 -17.14 -5.71
C CYS A 176 5.51 -18.29 -5.64
N THR A 177 5.69 -19.34 -6.44
CA THR A 177 4.84 -20.54 -6.40
C THR A 177 5.06 -21.31 -5.09
N LEU A 178 6.31 -21.48 -4.66
CA LEU A 178 6.65 -22.13 -3.38
C LEU A 178 6.06 -21.39 -2.18
N LEU A 179 6.13 -20.06 -2.18
CA LEU A 179 5.52 -19.20 -1.16
C LEU A 179 3.99 -19.17 -1.24
N ARG A 180 3.38 -19.85 -2.24
CA ARG A 180 1.94 -19.86 -2.52
C ARG A 180 1.37 -18.44 -2.70
N VAL A 181 2.17 -17.51 -3.18
CA VAL A 181 1.72 -16.12 -3.45
C VAL A 181 1.29 -15.92 -4.89
N ILE A 182 1.50 -16.91 -5.78
CA ILE A 182 0.91 -16.92 -7.11
C ILE A 182 0.14 -18.22 -7.37
N ASP A 183 -0.96 -18.12 -8.09
CA ASP A 183 -1.66 -19.26 -8.69
C ASP A 183 -1.12 -19.47 -10.10
N LYS A 184 -0.39 -20.57 -10.30
CA LYS A 184 0.29 -20.91 -11.56
C LYS A 184 -0.49 -22.00 -12.29
N LYS A 185 -0.93 -21.71 -13.51
CA LYS A 185 -1.43 -22.69 -14.48
C LYS A 185 -0.43 -22.81 -15.62
N GLU A 186 -0.04 -24.03 -15.97
CA GLU A 186 1.00 -24.28 -16.96
C GLU A 186 0.44 -25.14 -18.10
N ASP A 187 0.53 -24.59 -19.31
CA ASP A 187 0.22 -25.28 -20.56
C ASP A 187 1.54 -25.65 -21.27
N ASN A 188 1.47 -26.31 -22.43
CA ASN A 188 2.67 -26.70 -23.18
C ASN A 188 3.56 -25.51 -23.57
N GLU A 189 2.94 -24.40 -23.99
CA GLU A 189 3.66 -23.24 -24.55
C GLU A 189 3.73 -22.01 -23.61
N SER A 190 2.84 -21.93 -22.61
CA SER A 190 2.70 -20.73 -21.78
C SER A 190 2.45 -21.07 -20.31
N ILE A 191 2.73 -20.09 -19.44
CA ILE A 191 2.44 -20.12 -18.02
C ILE A 191 1.52 -18.94 -17.71
N VAL A 192 0.35 -19.23 -17.17
CA VAL A 192 -0.62 -18.22 -16.73
C VAL A 192 -0.53 -18.07 -15.23
N ILE A 193 -0.25 -16.85 -14.76
CA ILE A 193 -0.20 -16.51 -13.34
C ILE A 193 -1.18 -15.38 -13.02
N ASN A 194 -1.61 -15.25 -11.76
CA ASN A 194 -2.32 -14.03 -11.35
C ASN A 194 -1.42 -12.80 -11.46
N ASN A 195 -2.03 -11.63 -11.68
CA ASN A 195 -1.32 -10.36 -11.57
C ASN A 195 -0.81 -10.16 -10.15
N MET A 196 0.42 -9.66 -10.03
CA MET A 196 1.15 -9.57 -8.77
C MET A 196 0.78 -8.26 -8.06
N THR A 197 -0.44 -8.21 -7.53
CA THR A 197 -0.92 -7.13 -6.65
C THR A 197 -1.60 -7.71 -5.42
N LEU A 198 -1.61 -6.96 -4.32
CA LEU A 198 -2.25 -7.39 -3.07
C LEU A 198 -3.75 -7.64 -3.26
N ILE A 199 -4.40 -6.85 -4.13
CA ILE A 199 -5.81 -7.02 -4.52
C ILE A 199 -6.04 -8.42 -5.11
N ASN A 200 -5.25 -8.81 -6.12
CA ASN A 200 -5.38 -10.14 -6.73
C ASN A 200 -4.96 -11.26 -5.77
N LEU A 201 -3.97 -11.02 -4.91
CA LEU A 201 -3.56 -12.00 -3.90
C LEU A 201 -4.71 -12.30 -2.93
N PHE A 202 -5.47 -11.30 -2.50
CA PHE A 202 -6.66 -11.50 -1.65
C PHE A 202 -7.72 -12.34 -2.37
N LEU A 203 -7.97 -12.10 -3.65
CA LEU A 203 -8.91 -12.91 -4.44
C LEU A 203 -8.43 -14.35 -4.64
N ILE A 204 -7.12 -14.58 -4.80
CA ILE A 204 -6.55 -15.94 -4.87
C ILE A 204 -6.65 -16.66 -3.53
N LYS A 205 -6.45 -15.96 -2.40
CA LYS A 205 -6.45 -16.59 -1.07
C LYS A 205 -7.84 -16.79 -0.48
N PHE A 206 -8.75 -15.87 -0.71
CA PHE A 206 -10.08 -15.86 -0.09
C PHE A 206 -11.20 -16.18 -1.09
N GLY A 207 -10.87 -16.36 -2.38
CA GLY A 207 -11.82 -16.62 -3.45
C GLY A 207 -12.44 -15.35 -4.06
N PRO A 208 -13.24 -15.51 -5.14
CA PRO A 208 -14.00 -14.41 -5.74
C PRO A 208 -14.96 -13.77 -4.73
N MET A 209 -15.09 -12.46 -4.77
CA MET A 209 -15.96 -11.72 -3.85
C MET A 209 -16.44 -10.41 -4.45
N SER A 210 -17.47 -9.80 -3.86
CA SER A 210 -17.95 -8.49 -4.30
C SER A 210 -16.90 -7.41 -4.09
N GLU A 211 -16.95 -6.36 -4.90
CA GLU A 211 -16.02 -5.23 -4.82
C GLU A 211 -15.99 -4.61 -3.42
N LEU A 212 -17.16 -4.36 -2.84
CA LEU A 212 -17.29 -3.84 -1.48
C LEU A 212 -16.61 -4.75 -0.44
N SER A 213 -16.81 -6.06 -0.54
CA SER A 213 -16.20 -7.02 0.39
C SER A 213 -14.67 -7.03 0.27
N LEU A 214 -14.15 -6.93 -0.95
CA LEU A 214 -12.72 -6.87 -1.21
C LEU A 214 -12.10 -5.59 -0.64
N THR A 215 -12.72 -4.43 -0.89
CA THR A 215 -12.30 -3.15 -0.31
C THR A 215 -12.27 -3.23 1.21
N ILE A 216 -13.35 -3.69 1.85
CA ILE A 216 -13.42 -3.81 3.32
C ILE A 216 -12.31 -4.71 3.87
N ARG A 217 -12.04 -5.87 3.24
CA ARG A 217 -10.98 -6.79 3.70
C ARG A 217 -9.59 -6.16 3.60
N LEU A 218 -9.31 -5.41 2.54
CA LEU A 218 -8.04 -4.69 2.39
C LEU A 218 -7.90 -3.56 3.40
N LEU A 219 -8.99 -2.86 3.72
CA LEU A 219 -9.00 -1.82 4.76
C LEU A 219 -8.83 -2.42 6.17
N ILE A 220 -9.45 -3.58 6.46
CA ILE A 220 -9.19 -4.32 7.70
C ILE A 220 -7.73 -4.72 7.78
N PHE A 221 -7.14 -5.22 6.69
CA PHE A 221 -5.71 -5.54 6.66
C PHE A 221 -4.84 -4.30 6.94
N GLN A 222 -5.20 -3.14 6.41
CA GLN A 222 -4.55 -1.87 6.73
C GLN A 222 -4.65 -1.51 8.22
N ILE A 223 -5.82 -1.66 8.84
CA ILE A 223 -6.00 -1.42 10.29
C ILE A 223 -5.12 -2.38 11.11
N ILE A 224 -5.07 -3.66 10.75
CA ILE A 224 -4.22 -4.65 11.43
C ILE A 224 -2.74 -4.25 11.32
N CYS A 225 -2.27 -3.88 10.14
CA CYS A 225 -0.90 -3.40 9.94
C CYS A 225 -0.59 -2.14 10.76
N SER A 226 -1.52 -1.18 10.82
CA SER A 226 -1.37 0.00 11.70
C SER A 226 -1.31 -0.38 13.19
N GLY A 227 -2.11 -1.36 13.63
CA GLY A 227 -2.03 -1.90 14.98
C GLY A 227 -0.67 -2.53 15.28
N ILE A 228 -0.14 -3.32 14.35
CA ILE A 228 1.22 -3.89 14.44
C ILE A 228 2.27 -2.76 14.52
N ALA A 229 2.13 -1.69 13.73
CA ALA A 229 3.04 -0.55 13.79
C ALA A 229 3.07 0.10 15.19
N PHE A 230 1.91 0.27 15.83
CA PHE A 230 1.83 0.75 17.21
C PHE A 230 2.45 -0.22 18.22
N ILE A 231 2.26 -1.53 18.06
CA ILE A 231 2.88 -2.58 18.87
C ILE A 231 4.39 -2.67 18.63
N ILE A 232 4.92 -2.25 17.49
CA ILE A 232 6.37 -2.15 17.30
C ILE A 232 6.91 -0.88 17.98
N ARG A 233 6.13 0.21 17.98
CA ARG A 233 6.57 1.52 18.45
C ARG A 233 6.61 1.66 19.98
N TYR A 234 5.57 1.23 20.69
CA TYR A 234 5.40 1.53 22.12
C TYR A 234 5.90 0.48 23.13
N PRO A 235 5.78 -0.84 22.88
CA PRO A 235 6.30 -1.90 23.76
C PRO A 235 7.83 -1.92 23.96
N LEU A 236 8.58 -1.21 23.11
CA LEU A 236 10.03 -1.04 23.27
C LEU A 236 10.42 0.09 24.22
N ALA A 237 9.48 0.94 24.67
CA ALA A 237 9.77 1.93 25.69
C ALA A 237 9.85 1.27 27.08
N SER A 238 8.89 0.43 27.47
CA SER A 238 8.89 -0.19 28.81
C SER A 238 10.07 -1.14 29.05
N TYR A 239 10.54 -1.85 28.02
CA TYR A 239 11.71 -2.73 28.16
C TYR A 239 13.06 -1.99 28.35
N PHE A 240 13.11 -0.69 28.05
CA PHE A 240 14.33 0.13 28.22
C PHE A 240 14.26 1.07 29.43
N TYR A 241 13.07 1.33 29.99
CA TYR A 241 12.91 2.17 31.17
C TYR A 241 12.79 1.38 32.48
N ASP A 242 12.52 0.07 32.43
CA ASP A 242 12.42 -0.82 33.60
C ASP A 242 13.65 -1.77 33.75
N GLY A 243 14.80 -1.42 33.19
CA GLY A 243 16.05 -2.21 33.23
C GLY A 243 17.23 -1.47 33.84
#